data_AF-A0A6I3HN76-F1
#
_entry.id   AF-A0A6I3HN76-F1
#
_cell.length_a   1.000
_cell.length_b   1.000
_cell.length_c   1.000
_cell.angle_alpha   90.00
_cell.angle_beta   90.00
_cell.angle_gamma   90.00
#
_symmetry.space_group_name_H-M   'P 1'
#
loop_
_entity.id
_entity.type
_entity.pdbx_description
1 polymer ?
#
loop_
_entity_poly.entity_id
_entity_poly.type
_entity_poly.pdbx_seq_one_letter_code
_entity_poly.pdbx_strand_id
1 'polypeptide(L)'
;MKKLTFHPLTWWIFSLATAFSVARVNSPTFAIAMVGVMSVIVFLQRESAPWGRSFNWSLKIALWILVVRALIGVLIGVPIPGTVLFRIPILPLPHWMPGIRIGGDVTRERLVSSLSEGVIICAIIVILSAAASLTSPHRLLRVLPVYLYEFGVSVVIATSVLPQIVSAVSRIRTAQQLRGQKTRGLKSFKRIAIPLLEESLARSLDLAASMDARGYGISKKRSRYRPIKWAGIDSVVALCALAVVVVS
;
A
#
# COMPACT_ATOMS: atom_id res chain seq x y z
N MET A 1 24.13 -9.37 13.41
CA MET A 1 23.45 -8.31 14.19
C MET A 1 22.04 -8.80 14.56
N LYS A 2 21.67 -8.79 15.84
CA LYS A 2 20.35 -9.23 16.31
C LYS A 2 19.32 -8.21 15.82
N LYS A 3 18.37 -8.60 14.96
CA LYS A 3 17.34 -7.68 14.47
C LYS A 3 16.45 -7.26 15.64
N LEU A 4 16.35 -5.95 15.87
CA LEU A 4 15.43 -5.39 16.85
C LEU A 4 13.99 -5.71 16.41
N THR A 5 13.22 -6.35 17.29
CA THR A 5 11.82 -6.65 17.04
C THR A 5 10.98 -5.45 17.44
N PHE A 6 10.60 -4.64 16.45
CA PHE A 6 9.71 -3.49 16.65
C PHE A 6 8.25 -3.91 16.66
N HIS A 7 7.45 -3.11 17.37
CA HIS A 7 6.02 -3.22 17.31
C HIS A 7 5.49 -2.82 15.91
N PRO A 8 4.52 -3.53 15.32
CA PRO A 8 4.02 -3.26 13.97
C PRO A 8 3.54 -1.83 13.75
N LEU A 9 2.88 -1.25 14.75
CA LEU A 9 2.37 0.12 14.66
C LEU A 9 3.48 1.18 14.65
N THR A 10 4.68 0.88 15.15
CA THR A 10 5.80 1.83 15.21
C THR A 10 6.16 2.36 13.82
N TRP A 11 6.29 1.45 12.84
CA TRP A 11 6.61 1.84 11.46
C TRP A 11 5.48 2.59 10.78
N TRP A 12 4.22 2.26 11.11
CA TRP A 12 3.06 2.98 10.59
C TRP A 12 2.95 4.39 11.15
N ILE A 13 3.09 4.55 12.47
CA ILE A 13 3.10 5.86 13.13
C ILE A 13 4.23 6.70 12.57
N PHE A 14 5.44 6.13 12.47
CA PHE A 14 6.60 6.84 11.92
C PHE A 14 6.36 7.28 10.47
N SER A 15 5.92 6.38 9.61
CA SER A 15 5.70 6.68 8.18
C SER A 15 4.57 7.70 7.97
N LEU A 16 3.48 7.60 8.73
CA LEU A 16 2.38 8.56 8.65
C LEU A 16 2.80 9.95 9.15
N ALA A 17 3.54 10.02 10.26
CA ALA A 17 4.09 11.26 10.78
C ALA A 17 5.03 11.92 9.75
N THR A 18 5.98 11.17 9.20
CA THR A 18 6.90 11.69 8.18
C THR A 18 6.17 12.09 6.89
N ALA A 19 5.19 11.32 6.43
CA ALA A 19 4.38 11.68 5.27
C ALA A 19 3.59 12.98 5.50
N PHE A 20 3.04 13.16 6.71
CA PHE A 20 2.35 14.38 7.11
C PHE A 20 3.30 15.59 7.16
N SER A 21 4.50 15.43 7.74
CA SER A 21 5.55 16.47 7.70
C SER A 21 5.90 16.88 6.27
N VAL A 22 6.06 15.91 5.36
CA VAL A 22 6.38 16.19 3.96
C VAL A 22 5.26 16.98 3.28
N ALA A 23 4.00 16.62 3.55
CA ALA A 23 2.85 17.36 3.03
C ALA A 23 2.75 18.78 3.60
N ARG A 24 3.10 18.98 4.87
CA ARG A 24 3.03 20.28 5.54
C ARG A 24 4.11 21.26 5.05
N VAL A 25 5.37 20.81 4.99
CA VAL A 25 6.51 21.65 4.58
C VAL A 25 6.41 22.03 3.11
N ASN A 26 5.81 21.16 2.29
CA ASN A 26 5.62 21.37 0.85
C ASN A 26 6.93 21.73 0.10
N SER A 27 8.07 21.19 0.57
CA SER A 27 9.40 21.40 0.00
C SER A 27 9.98 20.12 -0.60
N PRO A 28 10.45 20.14 -1.87
CA PRO A 28 11.03 18.97 -2.53
C PRO A 28 12.31 18.46 -1.88
N THR A 29 13.16 19.37 -1.38
CA THR A 29 14.44 18.99 -0.76
C THR A 29 14.21 18.22 0.53
N PHE A 30 13.25 18.68 1.34
CA PHE A 30 12.80 17.99 2.54
C PHE A 30 12.19 16.61 2.21
N ALA A 31 11.35 16.54 1.17
CA ALA A 31 10.75 15.29 0.71
C ALA A 31 11.81 14.25 0.29
N ILE A 32 12.82 14.65 -0.49
CA ILE A 32 13.93 13.78 -0.91
C ILE A 32 14.74 13.30 0.29
N ALA A 33 15.05 14.19 1.24
CA ALA A 33 15.78 13.84 2.44
C ALA A 33 15.03 12.77 3.26
N MET A 34 13.73 12.93 3.46
CA MET A 34 12.89 11.96 4.18
C MET A 34 12.79 10.62 3.46
N VAL A 35 12.69 10.62 2.13
CA VAL A 35 12.76 9.38 1.32
C VAL A 35 14.11 8.68 1.50
N GLY A 36 15.21 9.44 1.54
CA GLY A 36 16.56 8.91 1.79
C GLY A 36 16.64 8.22 3.15
N VAL A 37 16.21 8.89 4.22
CA VAL A 37 16.16 8.34 5.59
C VAL A 37 15.32 7.06 5.62
N MET A 38 14.13 7.09 5.04
CA MET A 38 13.23 5.93 5.04
C MET A 38 13.81 4.76 4.22
N SER A 39 14.47 5.05 3.11
CA SER A 39 15.15 4.03 2.30
C SER A 39 16.25 3.33 3.10
N VAL A 40 17.09 4.09 3.81
CA VAL A 40 18.14 3.53 4.68
C VAL A 40 17.53 2.64 5.76
N ILE A 41 16.47 3.08 6.44
CA ILE A 41 15.75 2.29 7.44
C ILE A 41 15.24 0.98 6.85
N VAL A 42 14.62 1.02 5.67
CA VAL A 42 14.14 -0.20 5.00
C VAL A 42 15.28 -1.14 4.68
N PHE A 43 16.38 -0.66 4.10
CA PHE A 43 17.52 -1.54 3.76
C PHE A 43 18.16 -2.20 4.98
N LEU A 44 18.23 -1.50 6.11
CA LEU A 44 18.80 -2.03 7.36
C LEU A 44 17.86 -3.02 8.07
N GLN A 45 16.55 -2.75 8.06
CA GLN A 45 15.61 -3.45 8.93
C GLN A 45 14.73 -4.49 8.20
N ARG A 46 14.63 -4.44 6.88
CA ARG A 46 13.76 -5.32 6.08
C ARG A 46 14.02 -6.81 6.36
N GLU A 47 12.93 -7.56 6.58
CA GLU A 47 12.96 -9.02 6.67
C GLU A 47 13.09 -9.64 5.25
N SER A 48 13.73 -10.80 5.13
CA SER A 48 13.91 -11.55 3.88
C SER A 48 12.62 -12.26 3.45
N ALA A 49 11.53 -11.51 3.40
CA ALA A 49 10.20 -12.00 3.11
C ALA A 49 9.65 -11.34 1.84
N PRO A 50 8.59 -11.91 1.20
CA PRO A 50 8.04 -11.40 -0.05
C PRO A 50 7.65 -9.91 0.02
N TRP A 51 7.04 -9.48 1.14
CA TRP A 51 6.64 -8.08 1.37
C TRP A 51 7.82 -7.12 1.45
N GLY A 52 9.02 -7.60 1.80
CA GLY A 52 10.20 -6.76 1.75
C GLY A 52 10.46 -6.26 0.32
N ARG A 53 10.23 -7.10 -0.71
CA ARG A 53 10.50 -6.74 -2.12
C ARG A 53 9.58 -5.63 -2.65
N SER A 54 8.48 -5.36 -1.96
CA SER A 54 7.53 -4.31 -2.33
C SER A 54 8.18 -2.93 -2.38
N PHE A 55 9.16 -2.64 -1.51
CA PHE A 55 9.85 -1.35 -1.50
C PHE A 55 10.63 -1.05 -2.80
N ASN A 56 11.27 -2.06 -3.38
CA ASN A 56 12.01 -1.87 -4.64
C ASN A 56 11.04 -1.62 -5.81
N TRP A 57 9.85 -2.22 -5.75
CA TRP A 57 8.80 -1.97 -6.72
C TRP A 57 8.18 -0.59 -6.57
N SER A 58 7.96 -0.12 -5.33
CA SER A 58 7.41 1.21 -5.11
C SER A 58 8.35 2.32 -5.54
N LEU A 59 9.67 2.17 -5.35
CA LEU A 59 10.66 3.08 -5.92
C LEU A 59 10.58 3.16 -7.45
N LYS A 60 10.43 2.02 -8.13
CA LYS A 60 10.26 1.97 -9.60
C LYS A 60 8.97 2.65 -10.04
N ILE A 61 7.86 2.39 -9.34
CA ILE A 61 6.57 3.02 -9.62
C ILE A 61 6.63 4.53 -9.38
N ALA A 62 7.25 4.97 -8.29
CA ALA A 62 7.44 6.38 -7.98
C ALA A 62 8.27 7.09 -9.05
N LEU A 63 9.37 6.47 -9.51
CA LEU A 63 10.16 7.01 -10.62
C LEU A 63 9.33 7.12 -11.90
N TRP A 64 8.53 6.10 -12.21
CA TRP A 64 7.66 6.12 -13.37
C TRP A 64 6.60 7.23 -13.28
N ILE A 65 5.97 7.42 -12.11
CA ILE A 65 5.03 8.52 -11.85
C ILE A 65 5.72 9.88 -12.05
N LEU A 66 6.95 10.04 -11.57
CA LEU A 66 7.70 11.28 -11.72
C LEU A 66 7.97 11.60 -13.20
N VAL A 67 8.34 10.59 -13.99
CA VAL A 67 8.53 10.73 -15.45
C VAL A 67 7.23 11.13 -16.14
N VAL A 68 6.14 10.42 -15.85
CA VAL A 68 4.82 10.74 -16.41
C VAL A 68 4.41 12.17 -16.04
N ARG A 69 4.65 12.59 -14.80
CA ARG A 69 4.33 13.95 -14.36
C ARG A 69 5.18 14.99 -15.08
N ALA A 70 6.48 14.75 -15.26
CA ALA A 70 7.34 15.64 -16.04
C ALA A 70 6.85 15.78 -17.48
N LEU A 71 6.44 14.67 -18.11
CA LEU A 71 5.84 14.68 -19.45
C LEU A 71 4.54 15.49 -19.48
N ILE A 72 3.65 15.31 -18.50
CA ILE A 72 2.41 16.10 -18.36
C ILE A 72 2.72 17.59 -18.17
N GLY A 73 3.73 17.92 -17.36
CA GLY A 73 4.18 19.29 -17.13
C GLY A 73 4.71 19.97 -18.39
N VAL A 74 5.29 19.20 -19.32
CA VAL A 74 5.74 19.67 -20.64
C VAL A 74 4.59 19.77 -21.64
N LEU A 75 3.70 18.77 -21.67
CA LEU A 75 2.63 18.65 -22.68
C LEU A 75 1.44 19.59 -22.42
N ILE A 76 1.13 19.87 -21.15
CA ILE A 76 0.02 20.76 -20.77
C ILE A 76 0.59 22.16 -20.55
N GLY A 77 0.36 23.05 -21.51
CA GLY A 77 0.77 24.46 -21.47
C GLY A 77 -0.11 25.27 -20.54
N VAL A 78 0.11 25.14 -19.24
CA VAL A 78 -0.38 26.11 -18.25
C VAL A 78 0.58 27.31 -18.27
N PRO A 79 0.15 28.49 -18.73
CA PRO A 79 1.03 29.65 -18.84
C PRO A 79 1.43 30.13 -17.46
N ILE A 80 2.67 29.82 -17.06
CA ILE A 80 3.33 30.42 -15.90
C ILE A 80 4.32 31.45 -16.46
N PRO A 81 4.21 32.74 -16.09
CA PRO A 81 5.14 33.77 -16.57
C PRO A 81 6.56 33.42 -16.14
N GLY A 82 7.51 33.49 -17.08
CA GLY A 82 8.88 33.06 -16.82
C GLY A 82 9.74 32.89 -18.06
N THR A 83 10.84 32.17 -17.93
CA THR A 83 11.83 31.94 -18.98
C THR A 83 11.38 30.80 -19.89
N VAL A 84 11.06 31.12 -21.15
CA VAL A 84 10.62 30.14 -22.15
C VAL A 84 11.82 29.34 -22.64
N LEU A 85 11.79 28.02 -22.47
CA LEU A 85 12.83 27.11 -22.96
C LEU A 85 12.55 26.68 -24.40
N PHE A 86 11.31 26.27 -24.68
CA PHE A 86 10.87 25.82 -26.01
C PHE A 86 9.36 26.00 -26.17
N ARG A 87 8.92 26.15 -27.42
CA ARG A 87 7.50 26.28 -27.78
C ARG A 87 7.02 25.02 -28.47
N ILE A 88 6.01 24.39 -27.90
CA ILE A 88 5.32 23.26 -28.53
C ILE A 88 4.15 23.84 -29.34
N PRO A 89 3.92 23.42 -30.60
CA PRO A 89 2.78 23.88 -31.38
C PRO A 89 1.47 23.62 -30.62
N ILE A 90 0.64 24.66 -30.54
CA ILE A 90 -0.63 24.62 -29.83
C ILE A 90 -1.62 23.82 -30.67
N LEU A 91 -2.14 22.72 -30.12
CA LEU A 91 -3.21 21.97 -30.75
C LEU A 91 -4.55 22.68 -30.47
N PRO A 92 -5.31 23.09 -31.50
CA PRO A 92 -6.64 23.64 -31.30
C PRO A 92 -7.55 22.52 -30.78
N LEU A 93 -7.92 22.62 -29.51
CA LEU A 93 -8.82 21.66 -28.89
C LEU A 93 -10.28 21.97 -29.23
N PRO A 94 -11.12 20.92 -29.39
CA PRO A 94 -12.55 21.10 -29.64
C PRO A 94 -13.25 21.92 -28.55
N HIS A 95 -14.36 22.56 -28.92
CA HIS A 95 -15.15 23.47 -28.04
C HIS A 95 -15.68 22.84 -26.75
N TRP A 96 -15.68 21.50 -26.62
CA TRP A 96 -16.09 20.78 -25.42
C TRP A 96 -14.99 20.73 -24.33
N MET A 97 -13.78 21.18 -24.63
CA MET A 97 -12.66 21.24 -23.67
C MET A 97 -12.08 22.67 -23.54
N PRO A 98 -12.89 23.69 -23.22
CA PRO A 98 -12.39 25.03 -22.99
C PRO A 98 -11.61 25.06 -21.67
N GLY A 99 -10.31 25.34 -21.72
CA GLY A 99 -9.46 25.51 -20.53
C GLY A 99 -8.24 24.60 -20.45
N ILE A 100 -8.18 23.54 -21.26
CA ILE A 100 -6.95 22.74 -21.42
C ILE A 100 -6.24 23.24 -22.68
N ARG A 101 -4.95 23.55 -22.58
CA ARG A 101 -4.10 23.86 -23.74
C ARG A 101 -3.05 22.77 -23.84
N ILE A 102 -3.11 21.98 -24.90
CA ILE A 102 -2.06 20.99 -25.22
C ILE A 102 -1.03 21.72 -26.09
N GLY A 103 0.22 21.73 -25.62
CA GLY A 103 1.30 22.53 -26.19
C GLY A 103 1.32 23.97 -25.64
N GLY A 104 2.15 24.82 -26.24
CA GLY A 104 2.43 26.19 -25.78
C GLY A 104 3.87 26.38 -25.28
N ASP A 105 4.11 27.51 -24.61
CA ASP A 105 5.42 27.89 -24.09
C ASP A 105 5.77 27.05 -22.86
N VAL A 106 6.80 26.21 -22.97
CA VAL A 106 7.32 25.45 -21.83
C VAL A 106 8.34 26.32 -21.11
N THR A 107 7.96 26.78 -19.93
CA THR A 107 8.81 27.62 -19.09
C THR A 107 9.60 26.80 -18.09
N ARG A 108 10.80 27.29 -17.72
CA ARG A 108 11.64 26.66 -16.71
C ARG A 108 10.93 26.55 -15.37
N GLU A 109 10.18 27.60 -15.02
CA GLU A 109 9.42 27.73 -13.79
C GLU A 109 8.31 26.66 -13.72
N ARG A 110 7.66 26.38 -14.85
CA ARG A 110 6.65 25.31 -14.95
C ARG A 110 7.26 23.93 -14.77
N LEU A 111 8.39 23.66 -15.41
CA LEU A 111 9.10 22.39 -15.26
C LEU A 111 9.51 22.15 -13.80
N VAL A 112 10.10 23.16 -13.17
CA VAL A 112 10.52 23.08 -11.76
C VAL A 112 9.32 22.89 -10.83
N SER A 113 8.22 23.62 -11.03
CA SER A 113 6.98 23.47 -10.24
C SER A 113 6.33 22.09 -10.43
N SER A 114 6.25 21.59 -11.67
CA SER A 114 5.66 20.28 -11.92
C SER A 114 6.50 19.16 -11.30
N LEU A 115 7.83 19.27 -11.42
CA LEU A 115 8.75 18.29 -10.85
C LEU A 115 8.77 18.36 -9.32
N SER A 116 8.74 19.56 -8.73
CA SER A 116 8.74 19.76 -7.27
C SER A 116 7.52 19.10 -6.63
N GLU A 117 6.32 19.37 -7.15
CA GLU A 117 5.10 18.72 -6.67
C GLU A 117 5.13 17.21 -6.94
N GLY A 118 5.76 16.79 -8.05
CA GLY A 118 5.97 15.38 -8.41
C GLY A 118 6.73 14.61 -7.37
N VAL A 119 7.86 15.18 -6.96
CA VAL A 119 8.72 14.65 -5.92
C VAL A 119 7.95 14.49 -4.62
N ILE A 120 7.11 15.45 -4.23
CA ILE A 120 6.32 15.39 -2.99
C ILE A 120 5.32 14.21 -3.00
N ILE A 121 4.56 14.06 -4.09
CA ILE A 121 3.62 12.92 -4.20
C ILE A 121 4.37 11.58 -4.19
N CYS A 122 5.45 11.49 -4.96
CA CYS A 122 6.28 10.29 -5.01
C CYS A 122 6.88 9.95 -3.63
N ALA A 123 7.34 10.97 -2.89
CA ALA A 123 7.89 10.80 -1.56
C ALA A 123 6.89 10.21 -0.58
N ILE A 124 5.66 10.73 -0.56
CA ILE A 124 4.58 10.21 0.30
C ILE A 124 4.29 8.73 -0.03
N ILE A 125 4.21 8.38 -1.32
CA ILE A 125 3.99 6.99 -1.76
C ILE A 125 5.12 6.07 -1.27
N VAL A 126 6.37 6.49 -1.43
CA VAL A 126 7.54 5.69 -1.03
C VAL A 126 7.60 5.53 0.50
N ILE A 127 7.34 6.60 1.26
CA ILE A 127 7.32 6.58 2.73
C ILE A 127 6.23 5.61 3.24
N LEU A 128 5.01 5.67 2.69
CA LEU A 128 3.94 4.75 3.09
C LEU A 128 4.23 3.30 2.66
N SER A 129 4.82 3.11 1.48
CA SER A 129 5.25 1.79 1.02
C SER A 129 6.34 1.18 1.89
N ALA A 130 7.19 2.00 2.51
CA ALA A 130 8.22 1.54 3.43
C ALA A 130 7.61 0.92 4.70
N ALA A 131 6.59 1.56 5.30
CA ALA A 131 5.81 0.96 6.40
C ALA A 131 5.24 -0.42 6.03
N ALA A 132 4.63 -0.52 4.86
CA ALA A 132 4.06 -1.78 4.36
C ALA A 132 5.13 -2.85 4.09
N SER A 133 6.36 -2.46 3.76
CA SER A 133 7.48 -3.38 3.50
C SER A 133 8.20 -3.83 4.78
N LEU A 134 8.13 -3.02 5.85
CA LEU A 134 8.70 -3.32 7.17
C LEU A 134 7.73 -4.11 8.06
N THR A 135 6.43 -4.09 7.76
CA THR A 135 5.40 -4.68 8.61
C THR A 135 4.75 -5.89 7.95
N SER A 136 4.68 -7.03 8.65
CA SER A 136 3.93 -8.17 8.13
C SER A 136 2.42 -8.00 8.34
N PRO A 137 1.58 -8.32 7.33
CA PRO A 137 0.12 -8.16 7.42
C PRO A 137 -0.49 -8.88 8.64
N HIS A 138 -0.03 -10.10 8.91
CA HIS A 138 -0.50 -10.89 10.05
C HIS A 138 -0.14 -10.28 11.40
N ARG A 139 1.03 -9.62 11.52
CA ARG A 139 1.40 -8.94 12.77
C ARG A 139 0.52 -7.70 12.97
N LEU A 140 0.23 -6.94 11.91
CA LEU A 140 -0.65 -5.77 11.99
C LEU A 140 -2.06 -6.14 12.48
N LEU A 141 -2.66 -7.18 11.91
CA LEU A 141 -3.98 -7.68 12.32
C LEU A 141 -4.03 -8.12 13.80
N ARG A 142 -2.91 -8.61 14.33
CA ARG A 142 -2.83 -9.06 15.73
C ARG A 142 -2.84 -7.90 16.73
N VAL A 143 -2.49 -6.69 16.31
CA VAL A 143 -2.48 -5.50 17.17
C VAL A 143 -3.77 -4.68 17.07
N LEU A 144 -4.79 -5.16 16.36
CA LEU A 144 -6.06 -4.44 16.32
C LEU A 144 -6.64 -4.25 17.75
N PRO A 145 -7.26 -3.08 18.02
CA PRO A 145 -7.85 -2.78 19.31
C PRO A 145 -9.00 -3.75 19.62
N VAL A 146 -9.31 -3.92 20.90
CA VAL A 146 -10.31 -4.90 21.36
C VAL A 146 -11.70 -4.65 20.77
N TYR A 147 -12.07 -3.39 20.53
CA TYR A 147 -13.34 -3.02 19.89
C TYR A 147 -13.47 -3.52 18.45
N LEU A 148 -12.33 -3.77 17.78
CA LEU A 148 -12.28 -4.32 16.42
C LEU A 148 -11.92 -5.81 16.43
N TYR A 149 -12.03 -6.50 17.57
CA TYR A 149 -11.61 -7.91 17.68
C TYR A 149 -12.40 -8.84 16.75
N GLU A 150 -13.72 -8.68 16.66
CA GLU A 150 -14.58 -9.48 15.78
C GLU A 150 -14.23 -9.26 14.30
N PHE A 151 -13.98 -8.01 13.93
CA PHE A 151 -13.47 -7.65 12.61
C PHE A 151 -12.09 -8.27 12.36
N GLY A 152 -11.16 -8.14 13.32
CA GLY A 152 -9.81 -8.68 13.24
C GLY A 152 -9.79 -10.20 13.08
N VAL A 153 -10.62 -10.93 13.81
CA VAL A 153 -10.75 -12.39 13.68
C VAL A 153 -11.28 -12.74 12.29
N SER A 154 -12.31 -12.04 11.81
CA SER A 154 -12.87 -12.27 10.47
C SER A 154 -11.82 -12.09 9.38
N VAL A 155 -10.99 -11.03 9.47
CA VAL A 155 -9.90 -10.77 8.51
C VAL A 155 -8.79 -11.82 8.63
N VAL A 156 -8.45 -12.25 9.85
CA VAL A 156 -7.45 -13.31 10.06
C VAL A 156 -7.92 -14.64 9.47
N ILE A 157 -9.19 -15.02 9.65
CA ILE A 157 -9.81 -16.21 9.05
C ILE A 157 -9.80 -16.07 7.52
N ALA A 158 -10.25 -14.93 6.99
CA ALA A 158 -10.26 -14.70 5.54
C ALA A 158 -8.85 -14.81 4.93
N THR A 159 -7.84 -14.25 5.60
CA THR A 159 -6.44 -14.29 5.14
C THR A 159 -5.86 -15.71 5.22
N SER A 160 -6.25 -16.51 6.22
CA SER A 160 -5.78 -17.90 6.36
C SER A 160 -6.48 -18.87 5.39
N VAL A 161 -7.73 -18.57 5.01
CA VAL A 161 -8.51 -19.36 4.05
C VAL A 161 -8.15 -19.03 2.59
N LEU A 162 -7.61 -17.84 2.31
CA LEU A 162 -7.17 -17.43 0.97
C LEU A 162 -6.30 -18.47 0.23
N PRO A 163 -5.21 -19.02 0.80
CA PRO A 163 -4.42 -20.06 0.12
C PRO A 163 -5.24 -21.34 -0.16
N GLN A 164 -6.23 -21.64 0.69
CA GLN A 164 -7.12 -22.78 0.52
C GLN A 164 -8.07 -22.56 -0.66
N ILE A 165 -8.63 -21.35 -0.81
CA ILE A 165 -9.46 -20.97 -1.96
C ILE A 165 -8.66 -21.06 -3.26
N VAL A 166 -7.41 -20.57 -3.28
CA VAL A 166 -6.55 -20.65 -4.47
C VAL A 166 -6.32 -22.09 -4.89
N SER A 167 -6.02 -22.99 -3.93
CA SER A 167 -5.84 -24.41 -4.23
C SER A 167 -7.14 -25.10 -4.67
N ALA A 168 -8.28 -24.76 -4.06
CA ALA A 168 -9.59 -25.26 -4.47
C ALA A 168 -9.94 -24.84 -5.90
N VAL A 169 -9.77 -23.56 -6.24
CA VAL A 169 -9.95 -23.04 -7.61
C VAL A 169 -9.07 -23.78 -8.61
N SER A 170 -7.80 -24.02 -8.26
CA SER A 170 -6.88 -24.78 -9.11
C SER A 170 -7.37 -26.20 -9.33
N ARG A 171 -7.75 -26.94 -8.27
CA ARG A 171 -8.28 -28.30 -8.38
C ARG A 171 -9.55 -28.36 -9.23
N ILE A 172 -10.50 -27.47 -8.97
CA ILE A 172 -11.77 -27.41 -9.70
C ILE A 172 -11.50 -27.12 -11.18
N ARG A 173 -10.62 -26.16 -11.48
CA ARG A 173 -10.22 -25.85 -12.85
C ARG A 173 -9.62 -27.08 -13.55
N THR A 174 -8.69 -27.78 -12.91
CA THR A 174 -8.07 -29.00 -13.47
C THR A 174 -9.11 -30.10 -13.70
N ALA A 175 -10.03 -30.32 -12.75
CA ALA A 175 -11.10 -31.31 -12.91
C ALA A 175 -12.03 -31.00 -14.09
N GLN A 176 -12.35 -29.71 -14.33
CA GLN A 176 -13.14 -29.32 -15.50
C GLN A 176 -12.37 -29.49 -16.81
N GLN A 177 -11.05 -29.27 -16.82
CA GLN A 177 -10.20 -29.54 -17.99
C GLN A 177 -10.19 -31.02 -18.35
N LEU A 178 -10.06 -31.91 -17.36
CA LEU A 178 -10.11 -33.36 -17.57
C LEU A 178 -11.47 -33.82 -18.12
N ARG A 179 -12.55 -33.07 -17.85
CA ARG A 179 -13.89 -33.29 -18.42
C ARG A 179 -14.06 -32.68 -19.83
N GLY A 180 -12.99 -32.23 -20.47
CA GLY A 180 -13.01 -31.62 -21.81
C GLY A 180 -13.69 -30.25 -21.85
N GLN A 181 -13.90 -29.60 -20.71
CA GLN A 181 -14.65 -28.35 -20.65
C GLN A 181 -13.75 -27.12 -20.84
N LYS A 182 -14.24 -26.13 -21.59
CA LYS A 182 -13.55 -24.85 -21.78
C LYS A 182 -13.45 -24.11 -20.44
N THR A 183 -12.23 -23.72 -20.05
CA THR A 183 -11.94 -23.01 -18.78
C THR A 183 -11.94 -21.49 -18.89
N ARG A 184 -12.37 -20.95 -20.04
CA ARG A 184 -12.41 -19.51 -20.33
C ARG A 184 -13.84 -19.06 -20.65
N GLY A 185 -14.19 -17.85 -20.21
CA GLY A 185 -15.47 -17.21 -20.46
C GLY A 185 -16.48 -17.29 -19.31
N LEU A 186 -17.59 -16.54 -19.41
CA LEU A 186 -18.60 -16.43 -18.35
C LEU A 186 -19.24 -17.77 -17.95
N LYS A 187 -19.44 -18.69 -18.90
CA LYS A 187 -19.96 -20.03 -18.60
C LYS A 187 -18.99 -20.85 -17.74
N SER A 188 -17.68 -20.67 -17.93
CA SER A 188 -16.66 -21.32 -17.10
C SER A 188 -16.65 -20.76 -15.68
N PHE A 189 -16.98 -19.47 -15.50
CA PHE A 189 -17.03 -18.86 -14.17
C PHE A 189 -18.07 -19.55 -13.29
N LYS A 190 -19.31 -19.74 -13.78
CA LYS A 190 -20.37 -20.44 -13.01
C LYS A 190 -19.96 -21.86 -12.60
N ARG A 191 -19.27 -22.59 -13.49
CA ARG A 191 -18.81 -23.97 -13.24
C ARG A 191 -17.69 -24.08 -12.21
N ILE A 192 -16.96 -23.01 -11.97
CA ILE A 192 -15.94 -22.93 -10.92
C ILE A 192 -16.55 -22.36 -9.64
N ALA A 193 -17.38 -21.33 -9.76
CA ALA A 193 -17.98 -20.62 -8.64
C ALA A 193 -18.95 -21.50 -7.83
N ILE A 194 -19.84 -22.27 -8.48
CA ILE A 194 -20.82 -23.09 -7.75
C ILE A 194 -20.13 -24.14 -6.85
N PRO A 195 -19.21 -24.99 -7.36
CA PRO A 195 -18.52 -25.96 -6.50
C PRO A 195 -17.63 -25.29 -5.44
N LEU A 196 -17.03 -24.14 -5.77
CA LEU A 196 -16.22 -23.40 -4.81
C LEU A 196 -17.07 -22.84 -3.66
N LEU A 197 -18.28 -22.35 -3.95
CA LEU A 197 -19.21 -21.87 -2.95
C LEU A 197 -19.68 -23.02 -2.05
N GLU A 198 -20.01 -24.18 -2.62
CA GLU A 198 -20.38 -25.38 -1.85
C GLU A 198 -19.23 -25.81 -0.92
N GLU A 199 -18.01 -25.95 -1.44
CA GLU A 199 -16.82 -26.30 -0.63
C GLU A 199 -16.54 -25.25 0.46
N SER A 200 -16.73 -23.97 0.14
CA SER A 200 -16.51 -22.86 1.10
C SER A 200 -17.58 -22.83 2.19
N LEU A 201 -18.84 -23.09 1.85
CA LEU A 201 -19.95 -23.17 2.81
C LEU A 201 -19.77 -24.34 3.77
N ALA A 202 -19.48 -25.54 3.27
CA ALA A 202 -19.19 -26.70 4.10
C ALA A 202 -18.03 -26.42 5.07
N ARG A 203 -16.93 -25.86 4.57
CA ARG A 203 -15.77 -25.49 5.39
C ARG A 203 -16.10 -24.42 6.43
N SER A 204 -16.97 -23.47 6.11
CA SER A 204 -17.41 -22.44 7.06
C SER A 204 -18.23 -23.03 8.21
N LEU A 205 -19.09 -24.01 7.92
CA LEU A 205 -19.87 -24.74 8.92
C LEU A 205 -18.96 -25.58 9.82
N ASP A 206 -18.00 -26.31 9.24
CA ASP A 206 -17.01 -27.08 10.01
C ASP A 206 -16.17 -26.18 10.91
N LEU A 207 -15.73 -25.02 10.39
CA LEU A 207 -14.98 -24.04 11.18
C LEU A 207 -15.84 -23.50 12.33
N ALA A 208 -17.09 -23.15 12.08
CA ALA A 208 -18.02 -22.68 13.11
C ALA A 208 -18.23 -23.73 14.20
N ALA A 209 -18.54 -24.98 13.82
CA ALA A 209 -18.69 -26.09 14.76
C ALA A 209 -17.42 -26.31 15.60
N SER A 210 -16.24 -26.22 14.98
CA SER A 210 -14.96 -26.34 15.69
C SER A 210 -14.68 -25.17 16.64
N MET A 211 -15.19 -23.97 16.33
CA MET A 211 -15.07 -22.78 17.16
C MET A 211 -16.00 -22.88 18.38
N ASP A 212 -17.23 -23.32 18.19
CA ASP A 212 -18.21 -23.53 19.26
C ASP A 212 -17.78 -24.65 20.21
N ALA A 213 -17.26 -25.77 19.69
CA ALA A 213 -16.73 -26.86 20.51
C ALA A 213 -15.54 -26.43 21.39
N ARG A 214 -14.80 -25.40 20.97
CA ARG A 214 -13.69 -24.80 21.76
C ARG A 214 -14.15 -23.67 22.68
N GLY A 215 -15.46 -23.41 22.75
CA GLY A 215 -16.04 -22.35 23.59
C GLY A 215 -15.76 -20.94 23.08
N TYR A 216 -15.54 -20.76 21.78
CA TYR A 216 -15.39 -19.43 21.20
C TYR A 216 -16.70 -18.64 21.39
N GLY A 217 -16.62 -17.42 21.94
CA GLY A 217 -17.81 -16.58 22.18
C GLY A 217 -18.35 -16.61 23.61
N ILE A 218 -17.97 -17.58 24.45
CA ILE A 218 -18.48 -17.72 25.83
C ILE A 218 -18.03 -16.56 26.73
N SER A 219 -16.81 -16.03 26.55
CA SER A 219 -16.28 -14.93 27.36
C SER A 219 -15.93 -13.70 26.51
N LYS A 220 -16.33 -12.51 26.99
CA LYS A 220 -15.88 -11.21 26.47
C LYS A 220 -14.42 -10.90 26.83
N LYS A 221 -13.92 -11.44 27.95
CA LYS A 221 -12.51 -11.30 28.37
C LYS A 221 -11.70 -12.44 27.78
N ARG A 222 -10.81 -12.12 26.83
CA ARG A 222 -9.97 -13.11 26.13
C ARG A 222 -8.49 -12.85 26.35
N SER A 223 -7.73 -13.91 26.60
CA SER A 223 -6.28 -13.86 26.61
C SER A 223 -5.70 -13.97 25.19
N ARG A 224 -4.51 -13.42 24.98
CA ARG A 224 -3.77 -13.53 23.70
C ARG A 224 -2.61 -14.48 23.87
N TYR A 225 -2.54 -15.55 23.07
CA TYR A 225 -1.48 -16.58 23.16
C TYR A 225 -0.08 -16.04 22.82
N ARG A 226 0.03 -15.09 21.88
CA ARG A 226 1.29 -14.40 21.51
C ARG A 226 1.10 -12.89 21.49
N PRO A 227 1.10 -12.20 22.65
CA PRO A 227 0.95 -10.76 22.70
C PRO A 227 2.20 -10.09 22.14
N ILE A 228 2.01 -9.11 21.27
CA ILE A 228 3.07 -8.21 20.83
C ILE A 228 3.05 -7.05 21.83
N LYS A 229 4.11 -6.92 22.63
CA LYS A 229 4.23 -5.85 23.62
C LYS A 229 4.91 -4.63 22.98
N TRP A 230 4.52 -3.45 23.42
CA TRP A 230 5.20 -2.21 23.09
C TRP A 230 6.51 -2.13 23.88
N ALA A 231 7.64 -1.94 23.20
CA ALA A 231 8.94 -1.77 23.83
C ALA A 231 9.30 -0.28 23.97
N GLY A 232 10.21 0.06 24.90
CA GLY A 232 10.65 1.46 25.07
C GLY A 232 11.25 2.08 23.80
N ILE A 233 11.93 1.26 22.98
CA ILE A 233 12.48 1.70 21.69
C ILE A 233 11.36 2.13 20.72
N ASP A 234 10.19 1.49 20.77
CA ASP A 234 9.05 1.90 19.94
C ASP A 234 8.57 3.31 20.30
N SER A 235 8.57 3.65 21.59
CA SER A 235 8.24 4.99 22.07
C SER A 235 9.26 6.03 21.60
N VAL A 236 10.55 5.70 21.61
CA VAL A 236 11.61 6.59 21.12
C VAL A 236 11.42 6.87 19.62
N VAL A 237 11.16 5.85 18.81
CA VAL A 237 10.90 6.03 17.37
C VAL A 237 9.64 6.87 17.13
N ALA A 238 8.57 6.63 17.89
CA ALA A 238 7.35 7.42 17.80
C ALA A 238 7.57 8.90 18.21
N LEU A 239 8.35 9.14 19.26
CA LEU A 239 8.72 10.49 19.70
C LEU A 239 9.60 11.20 18.67
N CYS A 240 10.57 10.51 18.06
CA CYS A 240 11.37 11.07 16.97
C CYS A 240 10.48 11.46 15.77
N ALA A 241 9.52 10.61 15.39
CA ALA A 241 8.56 10.95 14.35
C ALA A 241 7.72 12.18 14.71
N LEU A 242 7.27 12.28 15.96
CA LEU A 242 6.50 13.44 16.42
C LEU A 242 7.36 14.72 16.45
N ALA A 243 8.62 14.62 16.85
CA ALA A 243 9.56 15.73 16.82
C ALA A 243 9.78 16.23 15.39
N VAL A 244 9.90 15.32 14.41
CA VAL A 244 9.96 15.69 12.99
C VAL A 244 8.72 16.48 12.58
N VAL A 245 7.52 16.08 13.01
CA VAL A 245 6.26 16.82 12.74
C VAL A 245 6.21 18.19 13.39
N VAL A 246 6.74 18.33 14.60
CA VAL A 246 6.73 19.61 15.33
C VAL A 246 7.72 20.61 14.72
N VAL A 247 8.88 20.13 14.28
CA VAL A 247 9.93 20.96 13.69
C VAL A 247 9.63 21.32 12.23
N SER A 248 8.89 20.46 11.52
CA SER A 248 8.46 20.65 10.13
C SER A 248 7.23 21.55 10.00
#